data_AF-A0A536FHH4-F1
#
_entry.id   AF-A0A536FHH4-F1
#
_cell.length_a   1.000
_cell.length_b   1.000
_cell.length_c   1.000
_cell.angle_alpha   90.00
_cell.angle_beta   90.00
_cell.angle_gamma   90.00
#
_symmetry.space_group_name_H-M   'P 1'
#
loop_
_entity.id
_entity.type
_entity.pdbx_description
1 polymer ?
#
loop_
_entity_poly.entity_id
_entity_poly.type
_entity_poly.pdbx_seq_one_letter_code
_entity_poly.pdbx_strand_id
1 'polypeptide(L)'
;MAEILDLIDLNELRHQVREKYRDVAADPTGTQHPHHFHTGRSHAIRLGYPAYPLSELPDEACEAFAGVGNPFYWGGPKPGERVVDLGSGAGMDSLLAALWVGDEGHVIGIDMTPEMLDRSRSMATKLGLKHLEFREGLIEELPVEDGWADVVISNGVINLCPDKMGVYRQIFRVLKPGGRMTIADICLERPVPADALRDIELWTG
;
A
#
# COMPACT_ATOMS: atom_id res chain seq x y z
N MET A 1 -12.59 -26.59 -9.07
CA MET A 1 -11.29 -25.94 -9.29
C MET A 1 -10.58 -25.98 -7.96
N ALA A 2 -9.30 -26.35 -7.90
CA ALA A 2 -8.54 -26.18 -6.66
C ALA A 2 -8.51 -24.68 -6.34
N GLU A 3 -8.76 -24.30 -5.08
CA GLU A 3 -8.63 -22.89 -4.71
C GLU A 3 -7.15 -22.51 -4.79
N ILE A 4 -6.82 -21.26 -5.14
CA ILE A 4 -5.42 -20.79 -5.18
C ILE A 4 -4.70 -21.10 -3.87
N LEU A 5 -5.42 -21.04 -2.75
CA LEU A 5 -4.95 -21.36 -1.40
C LEU A 5 -4.48 -22.82 -1.25
N ASP A 6 -4.97 -23.74 -2.08
CA ASP A 6 -4.54 -25.14 -2.10
C ASP A 6 -3.28 -25.37 -2.95
N LEU A 7 -2.85 -24.36 -3.73
CA LEU A 7 -1.81 -24.48 -4.76
C LEU A 7 -0.48 -23.82 -4.38
N ILE A 8 -0.45 -23.03 -3.29
CA ILE A 8 0.70 -22.22 -2.88
C ILE A 8 0.96 -22.36 -1.38
N ASP A 9 2.23 -22.29 -0.99
CA ASP A 9 2.60 -22.12 0.43
C ASP A 9 2.48 -20.63 0.80
N LEU A 10 1.51 -20.33 1.65
CA LEU A 10 1.22 -18.96 2.09
C LEU A 10 2.38 -18.32 2.86
N ASN A 11 3.11 -19.10 3.65
CA ASN A 11 4.22 -18.58 4.44
C ASN A 11 5.40 -18.26 3.52
N GLU A 12 5.67 -19.13 2.55
CA GLU A 12 6.72 -18.90 1.56
C GLU A 12 6.42 -17.67 0.69
N LEU A 13 5.18 -17.54 0.18
CA LEU A 13 4.76 -16.37 -0.57
C LEU A 13 4.96 -15.08 0.24
N ARG A 14 4.50 -15.05 1.49
CA ARG A 14 4.66 -13.89 2.38
C ARG A 14 6.13 -13.57 2.65
N HIS A 15 6.95 -14.60 2.86
CA HIS A 15 8.38 -14.45 3.07
C HIS A 15 9.06 -13.81 1.85
N GLN A 16 8.81 -14.32 0.65
CA GLN A 16 9.40 -13.77 -0.58
C GLN A 16 8.94 -12.34 -0.88
N VAL A 17 7.65 -12.06 -0.70
CA VAL A 17 7.14 -10.68 -0.84
C VAL A 17 7.85 -9.77 0.16
N ARG A 18 7.97 -10.18 1.43
CA ARG A 18 8.66 -9.41 2.46
C ARG A 18 10.14 -9.17 2.14
N GLU A 19 10.86 -10.18 1.66
CA GLU A 19 12.26 -10.03 1.23
C GLU A 19 12.40 -8.99 0.12
N LYS A 20 11.56 -9.07 -0.91
CA LYS A 20 11.62 -8.12 -2.03
C LYS A 20 11.36 -6.68 -1.60
N TYR A 21 10.38 -6.44 -0.72
CA TYR A 21 10.12 -5.09 -0.21
C TYR A 21 11.14 -4.63 0.83
N ARG A 22 11.79 -5.53 1.57
CA ARG A 22 12.97 -5.22 2.39
C ARG A 22 14.09 -4.63 1.54
N ASP A 23 14.34 -5.21 0.37
CA ASP A 23 15.37 -4.71 -0.56
C ASP A 23 15.02 -3.33 -1.12
N VAL A 24 13.74 -3.09 -1.46
CA VAL A 24 13.28 -1.74 -1.85
C VAL A 24 13.45 -0.73 -0.72
N ALA A 25 13.19 -1.14 0.54
CA ALA A 25 13.39 -0.26 1.68
C ALA A 25 14.87 0.13 1.85
N ALA A 26 15.80 -0.81 1.60
CA ALA A 26 17.24 -0.67 1.78
C ALA A 26 17.96 0.03 0.60
N ASP A 27 17.54 -0.23 -0.65
CA ASP A 27 18.05 0.40 -1.87
C ASP A 27 16.89 0.89 -2.75
N PRO A 28 16.24 2.01 -2.39
CA PRO A 28 15.02 2.48 -3.04
C PRO A 28 15.23 2.86 -4.51
N THR A 29 16.46 3.26 -4.83
CA THR A 29 16.87 3.66 -6.17
C THR A 29 17.27 2.47 -7.06
N GLY A 30 17.39 1.27 -6.51
CA GLY A 30 17.86 0.07 -7.21
C GLY A 30 19.26 0.22 -7.80
N THR A 31 20.12 1.02 -7.15
CA THR A 31 21.48 1.31 -7.65
C THR A 31 22.45 0.18 -7.38
N GLN A 32 22.23 -0.58 -6.31
CA GLN A 32 22.99 -1.76 -5.91
C GLN A 32 22.28 -3.02 -6.44
N HIS A 33 20.96 -3.07 -6.34
CA HIS A 33 20.12 -4.18 -6.81
C HIS A 33 18.99 -3.65 -7.70
N PRO A 34 19.08 -3.79 -9.03
CA PRO A 34 18.07 -3.27 -9.95
C PRO A 34 16.68 -3.86 -9.68
N HIS A 35 15.68 -2.99 -9.50
CA HIS A 35 14.28 -3.39 -9.38
C HIS A 35 13.64 -3.61 -10.76
N HIS A 36 12.69 -4.55 -10.84
CA HIS A 36 11.91 -4.80 -12.06
C HIS A 36 10.80 -3.75 -12.31
N PHE A 37 10.65 -2.80 -11.39
CA PHE A 37 9.64 -1.74 -11.44
C PHE A 37 10.27 -0.37 -11.16
N HIS A 38 9.54 0.66 -11.52
CA HIS A 38 9.94 2.04 -11.25
C HIS A 38 9.63 2.42 -9.80
N THR A 39 10.50 3.24 -9.22
CA THR A 39 10.31 3.78 -7.86
C THR A 39 10.39 5.30 -7.83
N GLY A 40 10.03 5.92 -6.71
CA GLY A 40 10.31 7.33 -6.46
C GLY A 40 9.23 8.32 -6.92
N ARG A 41 9.48 9.60 -6.64
CA ARG A 41 8.59 10.72 -7.02
C ARG A 41 8.33 10.78 -8.52
N SER A 42 9.36 10.57 -9.34
CA SER A 42 9.24 10.61 -10.81
C SER A 42 8.25 9.55 -11.32
N HIS A 43 8.23 8.38 -10.68
CA HIS A 43 7.25 7.34 -10.95
C HIS A 43 5.84 7.76 -10.53
N ALA A 44 5.67 8.32 -9.32
CA ALA A 44 4.37 8.86 -8.88
C ALA A 44 3.82 9.92 -9.86
N ILE A 45 4.66 10.83 -10.36
CA ILE A 45 4.27 11.83 -11.37
C ILE A 45 3.79 11.14 -12.66
N ARG A 46 4.49 10.09 -13.12
CA ARG A 46 4.11 9.32 -14.30
C ARG A 46 2.76 8.61 -14.13
N LEU A 47 2.45 8.17 -12.92
CA LEU A 47 1.15 7.57 -12.55
C LEU A 47 0.02 8.61 -12.40
N GLY A 48 0.31 9.90 -12.60
CA GLY A 48 -0.69 10.96 -12.59
C GLY A 48 -1.07 11.44 -11.20
N TYR A 49 -0.16 11.35 -10.22
CA TYR A 49 -0.37 11.99 -8.92
C TYR A 49 -0.47 13.51 -9.07
N PRO A 50 -1.38 14.16 -8.32
CA PRO A 50 -1.52 15.61 -8.37
C PRO A 50 -0.27 16.29 -7.79
N ALA A 51 0.07 17.47 -8.32
CA ALA A 51 1.23 18.22 -7.86
C ALA A 51 1.16 18.55 -6.37
N TYR A 52 0.00 18.97 -5.87
CA TYR A 52 -0.30 19.04 -4.44
C TYR A 52 -1.13 17.83 -4.02
N PRO A 53 -0.81 17.14 -2.91
CA PRO A 53 0.20 17.49 -1.91
C PRO A 53 1.59 16.86 -2.16
N LEU A 54 1.82 16.26 -3.34
CA LEU A 54 3.09 15.61 -3.65
C LEU A 54 4.29 16.56 -3.52
N SER A 55 4.15 17.83 -3.89
CA SER A 55 5.17 18.89 -3.79
C SER A 55 5.61 19.18 -2.36
N GLU A 56 4.78 18.86 -1.37
CA GLU A 56 5.05 19.14 0.04
C GLU A 56 5.90 18.04 0.69
N LEU A 57 5.95 16.85 0.09
CA LEU A 57 6.77 15.77 0.60
C LEU A 57 8.25 16.00 0.26
N PRO A 58 9.20 15.66 1.14
CA PRO A 58 10.61 15.57 0.77
C PRO A 58 10.85 14.35 -0.14
N ASP A 59 11.94 14.36 -0.91
CA ASP A 59 12.26 13.24 -1.83
C ASP A 59 12.45 11.90 -1.11
N GLU A 60 13.02 11.93 0.10
CA GLU A 60 13.18 10.76 0.98
C GLU A 60 11.85 10.07 1.32
N ALA A 61 10.73 10.80 1.34
CA ALA A 61 9.40 10.24 1.57
C ALA A 61 8.86 9.49 0.34
N CYS A 62 9.41 9.77 -0.83
CA CYS A 62 8.93 9.24 -2.09
C CYS A 62 9.84 8.12 -2.64
N GLU A 63 11.12 8.07 -2.26
CA GLU A 63 12.13 7.24 -2.94
C GLU A 63 11.81 5.73 -2.97
N ALA A 64 11.17 5.19 -1.92
CA ALA A 64 10.73 3.78 -1.87
C ALA A 64 9.30 3.55 -2.35
N PHE A 65 8.64 4.56 -2.91
CA PHE A 65 7.33 4.37 -3.51
C PHE A 65 7.44 3.42 -4.70
N ALA A 66 6.68 2.33 -4.67
CA ALA A 66 6.64 1.30 -5.71
C ALA A 66 5.20 0.98 -6.16
N GLY A 67 4.29 1.96 -6.08
CA GLY A 67 2.89 1.78 -6.48
C GLY A 67 2.73 1.53 -7.98
N VAL A 68 1.58 0.96 -8.35
CA VAL A 68 1.26 0.58 -9.74
C VAL A 68 0.25 1.52 -10.40
N GLY A 69 -0.41 2.37 -9.61
CA GLY A 69 -1.31 3.40 -10.10
C GLY A 69 -1.47 4.56 -9.11
N ASN A 70 -2.50 5.38 -9.31
CA ASN A 70 -2.85 6.49 -8.41
C ASN A 70 -4.22 6.21 -7.75
N PRO A 71 -4.28 5.82 -6.47
CA PRO A 71 -5.54 5.56 -5.77
C PRO A 71 -6.36 6.83 -5.52
N PHE A 72 -5.81 8.01 -5.81
CA PHE A 72 -6.46 9.32 -5.66
C PHE A 72 -6.99 9.91 -6.97
N TYR A 73 -6.98 9.15 -8.07
CA TYR A 73 -7.40 9.64 -9.41
C TYR A 73 -8.79 10.29 -9.41
N TRP A 74 -9.74 9.71 -8.67
CA TRP A 74 -11.12 10.20 -8.56
C TRP A 74 -11.32 11.26 -7.46
N GLY A 75 -10.23 11.67 -6.80
CA GLY A 75 -10.22 12.58 -5.66
C GLY A 75 -9.61 11.95 -4.42
N GLY A 76 -8.79 12.74 -3.71
CA GLY A 76 -8.20 12.33 -2.43
C GLY A 76 -9.20 12.31 -1.27
N PRO A 77 -8.74 11.92 -0.07
CA PRO A 77 -9.45 12.13 1.18
C PRO A 77 -9.82 13.60 1.41
N LYS A 78 -10.89 13.84 2.15
CA LYS A 78 -11.37 15.18 2.52
C LYS A 78 -10.87 15.56 3.93
N PRO A 79 -10.81 16.85 4.27
CA PRO A 79 -10.52 17.29 5.63
C PRO A 79 -11.40 16.57 6.67
N GLY A 80 -10.80 16.10 7.76
CA GLY A 80 -11.47 15.38 8.84
C GLY A 80 -11.76 13.89 8.58
N GLU A 81 -11.52 13.36 7.38
CA GLU A 81 -11.76 11.94 7.09
C GLU A 81 -10.73 11.03 7.78
N ARG A 82 -11.18 9.80 8.11
CA ARG A 82 -10.33 8.71 8.61
C ARG A 82 -9.97 7.76 7.48
N VAL A 83 -8.68 7.54 7.26
CA VAL A 83 -8.15 6.79 6.13
C VAL A 83 -7.39 5.56 6.63
N VAL A 84 -7.62 4.41 5.99
CA VAL A 84 -6.80 3.21 6.15
C VAL A 84 -6.06 2.95 4.83
N ASP A 85 -4.75 2.87 4.88
CA ASP A 85 -3.88 2.58 3.73
C ASP A 85 -3.35 1.14 3.82
N LEU A 86 -3.73 0.32 2.85
CA LEU A 86 -3.40 -1.10 2.79
C LEU A 86 -2.11 -1.33 2.01
N GLY A 87 -1.10 -1.91 2.67
CA GLY A 87 0.23 -2.09 2.09
C GLY A 87 0.94 -0.75 1.94
N SER A 88 0.97 0.04 3.02
CA SER A 88 1.40 1.44 2.99
C SER A 88 2.87 1.63 2.61
N GLY A 89 3.70 0.58 2.69
CA GLY A 89 5.13 0.62 2.40
C GLY A 89 5.83 1.70 3.21
N ALA A 90 6.73 2.44 2.56
CA ALA A 90 7.42 3.59 3.14
C ALA A 90 6.51 4.81 3.39
N GLY A 91 5.21 4.72 3.07
CA GLY A 91 4.17 5.63 3.55
C GLY A 91 3.82 6.79 2.63
N MET A 92 4.27 6.83 1.37
CA MET A 92 4.01 7.98 0.48
C MET A 92 2.51 8.28 0.37
N ASP A 93 1.67 7.27 0.08
CA ASP A 93 0.22 7.46 -0.06
C ASP A 93 -0.44 7.87 1.27
N SER A 94 -0.03 7.25 2.39
CA SER A 94 -0.42 7.64 3.75
C SER A 94 -0.05 9.09 4.10
N LEU A 95 1.14 9.56 3.70
CA LEU A 95 1.60 10.93 3.93
C LEU A 95 0.78 11.94 3.13
N LEU A 96 0.48 11.65 1.86
CA LEU A 96 -0.39 12.48 1.04
C LEU A 96 -1.80 12.54 1.63
N ALA A 97 -2.34 11.40 2.06
CA ALA A 97 -3.62 11.34 2.77
C ALA A 97 -3.60 12.19 4.04
N ALA A 98 -2.54 12.12 4.84
CA ALA A 98 -2.41 12.90 6.07
C ALA A 98 -2.42 14.42 5.82
N LEU A 99 -1.78 14.88 4.73
CA LEU A 99 -1.81 16.29 4.34
C LEU A 99 -3.20 16.75 3.89
N TRP A 100 -3.97 15.89 3.22
CA TRP A 100 -5.33 16.22 2.79
C TRP A 100 -6.36 16.23 3.93
N VAL A 101 -6.30 15.26 4.83
CA VAL A 101 -7.28 15.16 5.92
C VAL A 101 -7.05 16.22 7.02
N GLY A 102 -5.81 16.73 7.14
CA GLY A 102 -5.44 17.71 8.15
C GLY A 102 -5.55 17.19 9.59
N ASP A 103 -5.30 18.08 10.55
CA ASP A 103 -5.19 17.71 11.98
C ASP A 103 -6.48 17.16 12.61
N GLU A 104 -7.65 17.41 11.99
CA GLU A 104 -8.94 16.85 12.42
C GLU A 104 -9.20 15.45 11.87
N GLY A 105 -8.44 15.02 10.86
CA GLY A 105 -8.52 13.69 10.27
C GLY A 105 -7.62 12.68 10.97
N HIS A 106 -7.56 11.47 10.41
CA HIS A 106 -6.65 10.44 10.92
C HIS A 106 -6.27 9.45 9.82
N VAL A 107 -5.01 9.06 9.74
CA VAL A 107 -4.54 8.06 8.78
C VAL A 107 -3.85 6.91 9.50
N ILE A 108 -4.23 5.68 9.16
CA ILE A 108 -3.55 4.46 9.60
C ILE A 108 -2.97 3.77 8.36
N GLY A 109 -1.65 3.70 8.26
CA GLY A 109 -0.96 2.85 7.29
C GLY A 109 -0.69 1.46 7.85
N ILE A 110 -0.99 0.42 7.08
CA ILE A 110 -0.76 -0.99 7.43
C ILE A 110 0.27 -1.58 6.49
N ASP A 111 1.35 -2.13 7.04
CA ASP A 111 2.34 -2.90 6.28
C ASP A 111 2.85 -4.09 7.10
N MET A 112 3.31 -5.14 6.43
CA MET A 112 3.87 -6.34 7.09
C MET A 112 5.40 -6.29 7.22
N THR A 113 6.05 -5.31 6.58
CA THR A 113 7.50 -5.23 6.45
C THR A 113 8.08 -4.23 7.46
N PRO A 114 8.82 -4.68 8.49
CA PRO A 114 9.34 -3.78 9.52
C PRO A 114 10.22 -2.67 8.98
N GLU A 115 11.04 -2.95 7.97
CA GLU A 115 11.92 -1.95 7.35
C GLU A 115 11.14 -0.83 6.65
N MET A 116 9.99 -1.14 6.05
CA MET A 116 9.09 -0.12 5.49
C MET A 116 8.42 0.71 6.59
N LEU A 117 7.99 0.05 7.66
CA LEU A 117 7.38 0.71 8.83
C LEU A 117 8.36 1.64 9.54
N ASP A 118 9.63 1.26 9.68
CA ASP A 118 10.66 2.10 10.29
C ASP A 118 10.84 3.41 9.50
N ARG A 119 10.86 3.30 8.17
CA ARG A 119 10.95 4.47 7.28
C ARG A 119 9.71 5.35 7.36
N SER A 120 8.53 4.76 7.30
CA SER A 120 7.28 5.52 7.30
C SER A 120 7.04 6.22 8.65
N ARG A 121 7.32 5.55 9.77
CA ARG A 121 7.26 6.13 11.12
C ARG A 121 8.29 7.25 11.33
N SER A 122 9.52 7.04 10.85
CA SER A 122 10.56 8.08 10.89
C SER A 122 10.13 9.32 10.11
N MET A 123 9.58 9.13 8.90
CA MET A 123 9.12 10.22 8.06
C MET A 123 7.93 10.98 8.66
N ALA A 124 6.92 10.28 9.21
CA ALA A 124 5.80 10.93 9.89
C ALA A 124 6.26 11.76 11.09
N THR A 125 7.23 11.25 11.86
CA THR A 125 7.85 11.98 12.98
C THR A 125 8.58 13.23 12.49
N LYS A 126 9.40 13.10 11.43
CA LYS A 126 10.17 14.20 10.82
C LYS A 126 9.27 15.31 10.27
N LEU A 127 8.10 14.96 9.73
CA LEU A 127 7.10 15.89 9.21
C LEU A 127 6.13 16.40 10.30
N GLY A 128 6.21 15.89 11.52
CA GLY A 128 5.36 16.33 12.64
C GLY A 128 3.88 15.92 12.50
N LEU A 129 3.57 14.91 11.70
CA LEU A 129 2.21 14.46 11.40
C LEU A 129 1.68 13.55 12.52
N LYS A 130 1.10 14.15 13.57
CA LYS A 130 0.62 13.44 14.77
C LYS A 130 -0.65 12.62 14.56
N HIS A 131 -1.41 12.93 13.51
CA HIS A 131 -2.64 12.25 13.10
C HIS A 131 -2.39 11.11 12.10
N LEU A 132 -1.13 10.73 11.89
CA LEU A 132 -0.72 9.62 11.06
C LEU A 132 0.02 8.59 11.91
N GLU A 133 -0.42 7.34 11.85
CA GLU A 133 0.26 6.22 12.49
C GLU A 133 0.44 5.04 11.52
N PHE A 134 1.45 4.20 11.80
CA PHE A 134 1.75 3.01 11.01
C PHE A 134 1.77 1.76 11.89
N ARG A 135 0.95 0.77 11.54
CA ARG A 135 0.78 -0.47 12.30
C ARG A 135 1.32 -1.64 11.49
N GLU A 136 2.02 -2.54 12.18
CA GLU A 136 2.42 -3.81 11.60
C GLU A 136 1.19 -4.73 11.50
N GLY A 137 0.96 -5.33 10.35
CA GLY A 137 -0.17 -6.23 10.16
C GLY A 137 -0.30 -6.77 8.74
N LEU A 138 -1.17 -7.78 8.60
CA LEU A 138 -1.57 -8.34 7.32
C LEU A 138 -2.87 -7.67 6.86
N ILE A 139 -3.03 -7.47 5.56
CA ILE A 139 -4.24 -6.83 5.03
C ILE A 139 -5.45 -7.77 4.98
N GLU A 140 -5.21 -9.08 5.14
CA GLU A 140 -6.22 -10.11 5.38
C GLU A 140 -6.76 -10.10 6.83
N GLU A 141 -6.07 -9.44 7.76
CA GLU A 141 -6.44 -9.33 9.19
C GLU A 141 -6.08 -7.94 9.74
N LEU A 142 -6.89 -6.93 9.37
CA LEU A 142 -6.57 -5.54 9.68
C LEU A 142 -6.63 -5.26 11.18
N PRO A 143 -5.55 -4.69 11.78
CA PRO A 143 -5.52 -4.26 13.17
C PRO A 143 -6.22 -2.90 13.32
N VAL A 144 -7.47 -2.80 12.85
CA VAL A 144 -8.33 -1.60 12.84
C VAL A 144 -9.74 -2.02 13.24
N GLU A 145 -10.42 -1.18 14.01
CA GLU A 145 -11.78 -1.44 14.50
C GLU A 145 -12.82 -1.43 13.37
N ASP A 146 -13.93 -2.12 13.59
CA ASP A 146 -15.09 -2.13 12.69
C ASP A 146 -15.65 -0.71 12.53
N GLY A 147 -16.03 -0.33 11.30
CA GLY A 147 -16.64 0.97 11.05
C GLY A 147 -15.78 2.18 11.43
N TRP A 148 -14.45 2.03 11.43
CA TRP A 148 -13.52 3.09 11.80
C TRP A 148 -13.25 4.09 10.66
N ALA A 149 -13.16 3.60 9.42
CA ALA A 149 -12.65 4.34 8.25
C ALA A 149 -13.75 5.00 7.43
N ASP A 150 -13.52 6.24 7.00
CA ASP A 150 -14.31 6.90 5.94
C ASP A 150 -13.80 6.48 4.55
N VAL A 151 -12.49 6.25 4.44
CA VAL A 151 -11.81 5.85 3.19
C VAL A 151 -10.85 4.71 3.45
N VAL A 152 -10.85 3.71 2.58
CA VAL A 152 -9.77 2.72 2.49
C VAL A 152 -9.05 2.90 1.15
N ILE A 153 -7.73 3.01 1.18
CA ILE A 153 -6.89 3.12 -0.02
C ILE A 153 -5.97 1.89 -0.14
N SER A 154 -5.59 1.55 -1.37
CA SER A 154 -4.61 0.50 -1.64
C SER A 154 -3.94 0.70 -2.99
N ASN A 155 -2.64 0.43 -3.08
CA ASN A 155 -1.86 0.59 -4.29
C ASN A 155 -0.93 -0.61 -4.54
N GLY A 156 -1.34 -1.53 -5.42
CA GLY A 156 -0.49 -2.63 -5.91
C GLY A 156 -0.26 -3.80 -4.95
N VAL A 157 -0.94 -3.85 -3.80
CA VAL A 157 -0.70 -4.91 -2.79
C VAL A 157 -1.72 -6.05 -2.82
N ILE A 158 -2.97 -5.82 -3.27
CA ILE A 158 -4.03 -6.84 -3.18
C ILE A 158 -3.72 -8.03 -4.10
N ASN A 159 -3.05 -7.78 -5.23
CA ASN A 159 -2.57 -8.84 -6.11
C ASN A 159 -1.59 -9.81 -5.44
N LEU A 160 -0.81 -9.34 -4.47
CA LEU A 160 0.12 -10.14 -3.68
C LEU A 160 -0.58 -11.00 -2.62
N CYS A 161 -1.84 -10.69 -2.32
CA CYS A 161 -2.63 -11.47 -1.38
C CYS A 161 -3.28 -12.68 -2.06
N PRO A 162 -3.12 -13.87 -1.46
CA PRO A 162 -3.74 -15.08 -1.99
C PRO A 162 -5.24 -15.17 -1.63
N ASP A 163 -5.64 -14.75 -0.42
CA ASP A 163 -7.06 -14.61 -0.05
C ASP A 163 -7.56 -13.19 -0.32
N LYS A 164 -7.75 -12.85 -1.60
CA LYS A 164 -8.29 -11.56 -2.02
C LYS A 164 -9.68 -11.29 -1.44
N MET A 165 -10.52 -12.32 -1.32
CA MET A 165 -11.85 -12.18 -0.72
C MET A 165 -11.78 -11.85 0.77
N GLY A 166 -10.83 -12.43 1.50
CA GLY A 166 -10.51 -12.07 2.87
C GLY A 166 -10.16 -10.58 3.00
N VAL A 167 -9.29 -10.07 2.13
CA VAL A 167 -8.96 -8.63 2.07
C VAL A 167 -10.22 -7.78 1.89
N TYR A 168 -11.07 -8.09 0.90
CA TYR A 168 -12.29 -7.31 0.68
C TYR A 168 -13.29 -7.40 1.85
N ARG A 169 -13.34 -8.52 2.57
CA ARG A 169 -14.14 -8.62 3.81
C ARG A 169 -13.59 -7.69 4.90
N GLN A 170 -12.27 -7.60 5.06
CA GLN A 170 -11.65 -6.67 6.00
C GLN A 170 -11.91 -5.21 5.60
N ILE A 171 -11.77 -4.87 4.32
CA ILE A 171 -12.11 -3.54 3.79
C ILE A 171 -13.55 -3.17 4.16
N PHE A 172 -14.49 -4.08 3.88
CA PHE A 172 -15.90 -3.85 4.21
C PHE A 172 -16.14 -3.69 5.72
N ARG A 173 -15.46 -4.50 6.56
CA ARG A 173 -15.57 -4.46 8.02
C ARG A 173 -15.12 -3.12 8.60
N VAL A 174 -13.98 -2.58 8.15
CA VAL A 174 -13.41 -1.35 8.71
C VAL A 174 -14.07 -0.09 8.17
N LEU A 175 -14.77 -0.16 7.03
CA LEU A 175 -15.49 0.97 6.46
C LEU A 175 -16.75 1.31 7.27
N LYS A 176 -16.94 2.60 7.55
CA LYS A 176 -18.22 3.14 8.03
C LYS A 176 -19.32 2.91 7.00
N PRO A 177 -20.60 2.83 7.40
CA PRO A 177 -21.72 2.97 6.47
C PRO A 177 -21.58 4.27 5.65
N GLY A 178 -21.56 4.15 4.32
CA GLY A 178 -21.34 5.27 3.40
C GLY A 178 -19.87 5.64 3.15
N GLY A 179 -18.92 4.95 3.78
CA GLY A 179 -17.50 5.03 3.45
C GLY A 179 -17.20 4.47 2.06
N ARG A 180 -15.99 4.76 1.56
CA ARG A 180 -15.57 4.36 0.20
C ARG A 180 -14.20 3.68 0.21
N MET A 181 -13.97 2.83 -0.80
CA MET A 181 -12.63 2.32 -1.09
C MET A 181 -12.12 2.87 -2.43
N THR A 182 -10.83 3.18 -2.51
CA THR A 182 -10.16 3.49 -3.78
C THR A 182 -8.92 2.62 -3.93
N ILE A 183 -8.90 1.81 -4.98
CA ILE A 183 -7.86 0.80 -5.18
C ILE A 183 -7.23 1.03 -6.54
N ALA A 184 -5.91 1.11 -6.57
CA ALA A 184 -5.11 1.02 -7.78
C ALA A 184 -4.39 -0.33 -7.76
N ASP A 185 -4.66 -1.19 -8.73
CA ASP A 185 -3.97 -2.48 -8.86
C ASP A 185 -3.87 -2.90 -10.33
N ILE A 186 -3.01 -3.87 -10.61
CA ILE A 186 -2.86 -4.45 -11.95
C ILE A 186 -4.04 -5.38 -12.22
N CYS A 187 -4.71 -5.22 -13.35
CA CYS A 187 -5.73 -6.15 -13.81
C CYS A 187 -5.24 -6.90 -15.04
N LEU A 188 -5.60 -8.18 -15.11
CA LEU A 188 -5.27 -9.03 -16.26
C LEU A 188 -6.48 -9.16 -17.17
N GLU A 189 -6.28 -8.99 -18.47
CA GLU A 189 -7.33 -9.22 -19.46
C GLU A 189 -7.66 -10.71 -19.66
N ARG A 190 -6.73 -11.59 -19.27
CA ARG A 190 -6.84 -13.05 -19.42
C ARG A 190 -6.43 -13.75 -18.13
N PRO A 191 -7.02 -14.91 -17.81
CA PRO A 191 -6.60 -15.69 -16.64
C PRO A 191 -5.13 -16.09 -16.72
N VAL A 192 -4.45 -16.05 -15.57
CA VAL A 192 -3.08 -16.58 -15.44
C VAL A 192 -3.12 -18.11 -15.56
N PRO A 193 -2.27 -18.72 -16.40
CA PRO A 193 -2.07 -20.17 -16.42
C PRO A 193 -1.72 -20.74 -15.04
N ALA A 194 -2.17 -21.96 -14.72
CA ALA A 194 -2.03 -22.54 -13.39
C ALA A 194 -0.57 -22.80 -12.96
N ASP A 195 0.33 -23.01 -13.91
CA ASP A 195 1.77 -23.10 -13.74
C ASP A 195 2.40 -21.75 -13.37
N ALA A 196 1.96 -20.66 -14.01
CA ALA A 196 2.41 -19.31 -13.68
C ALA A 196 1.92 -18.84 -12.29
N LEU A 197 0.77 -19.32 -11.80
CA LEU A 197 0.31 -19.03 -10.43
C LEU A 197 1.23 -19.61 -9.34
N ARG A 198 2.01 -20.64 -9.66
CA ARG A 198 2.95 -21.27 -8.72
C ARG A 198 4.33 -20.60 -8.70
N ASP A 199 4.58 -19.73 -9.66
CA ASP A 199 5.83 -18.99 -9.77
C ASP A 199 5.68 -17.65 -9.06
N ILE A 200 6.22 -17.58 -7.84
CA ILE A 200 6.09 -16.40 -6.96
C ILE A 200 6.82 -15.17 -7.54
N GLU A 201 7.83 -15.35 -8.39
CA GLU A 201 8.48 -14.22 -9.07
C GLU A 201 7.47 -13.42 -9.90
N LEU A 202 6.55 -14.12 -10.59
CA LEU A 202 5.52 -13.49 -11.41
C LEU A 202 4.47 -12.70 -10.61
N TRP A 203 4.37 -12.91 -9.30
CA TRP A 203 3.44 -12.15 -8.45
C TRP A 203 3.97 -10.77 -8.11
N THR A 204 5.29 -10.65 -7.99
CA THR A 204 5.92 -9.43 -7.48
C THR A 204 6.46 -8.51 -8.58
N GLY A 205 6.22 -8.87 -9.85
CA GLY A 205 6.65 -8.12 -11.03
C GLY A 205 7.99 -8.56 -11.57
#